data_AF-A0A1H4P7J6-F1
#
_entry.id   AF-A0A1H4P7J6-F1
#
_cell.length_a   1.000
_cell.length_b   1.000
_cell.length_c   1.000
_cell.angle_alpha   90.00
_cell.angle_beta   90.00
_cell.angle_gamma   90.00
#
_symmetry.space_group_name_H-M   'P 1'
#
loop_
_entity.id
_entity.type
_entity.pdbx_description
1 polymer ?
#
loop_
_entity_poly.entity_id
_entity_poly.type
_entity_poly.pdbx_seq_one_letter_code
_entity_poly.pdbx_strand_id
1 'polypeptide(L)'
;MKKLLLLTFVLTSTAIFSQELRLLRGAISENLVVNDSVNETFSLYLPSNFEVNKAWPVAFVMDLKGKGKAAVSMLLGAAEQEGYVLASSDNISDSLSISENVLIANRMFNSVISTIPLAKNRMYTAGFGSSAMFASILPTFVRNINGVISIGASVGNVEILNPKQPFQFVGLVNREDYNFTEMLNSRELLNKLKFPNELIVFDGDRMLPEGDLIANAFRMLTLTSMAKGHLEKDSSLVASSYDRFLTLANSNISKQKPLLATYQLLDMEKIFNPLVDLDTLKATQKTLRRSSNYRQANRSQNSYFLKESFTKEDYNYYLEEDIITYNYANLGWWNYQMQELNKLDKSSNLYERQMSSRLRGYINALVSDNIDFNYAEDVVDYEALNLLHMLKTITSPKDYNAYLEVISISSKMEDYGTALFYLEELLKTGYTDKSGLYSLEHTALFRIMPEFNEMVEKYLKGARYDVIER
;
A
#
# COMPACT_ATOMS: atom_id res chain seq x y z
N MET A 1 37.58 43.10 -68.54
CA MET A 1 38.04 41.71 -68.33
C MET A 1 37.33 41.13 -67.11
N LYS A 2 36.79 39.92 -67.27
CA LYS A 2 36.04 39.07 -66.34
C LYS A 2 36.59 39.09 -64.89
N LYS A 3 35.68 39.07 -63.90
CA LYS A 3 35.61 37.99 -62.89
C LYS A 3 34.24 38.00 -62.19
N LEU A 4 33.50 36.93 -62.46
CA LEU A 4 32.22 36.53 -61.88
C LEU A 4 32.54 35.82 -60.55
N LEU A 5 31.90 36.20 -59.45
CA LEU A 5 31.91 35.44 -58.20
C LEU A 5 30.45 35.20 -57.81
N LEU A 6 29.99 34.00 -58.14
CA LEU A 6 28.67 33.47 -57.81
C LEU A 6 28.77 32.89 -56.40
N LEU A 7 28.02 33.44 -55.44
CA LEU A 7 27.92 32.89 -54.09
C LEU A 7 26.54 32.22 -53.95
N THR A 8 26.49 30.91 -54.15
CA THR A 8 25.32 30.08 -53.87
C THR A 8 25.25 29.79 -52.37
N PHE A 9 24.29 30.41 -51.68
CA PHE A 9 23.95 30.10 -50.30
C PHE A 9 22.97 28.92 -50.29
N VAL A 10 23.44 27.75 -49.88
CA VAL A 10 22.60 26.56 -49.66
C VAL A 10 21.97 26.70 -48.27
N LEU A 11 20.68 27.05 -48.23
CA LEU A 11 19.86 26.92 -47.02
C LEU A 11 19.51 25.43 -46.83
N THR A 12 20.26 24.74 -45.97
CA THR A 12 19.83 23.45 -45.43
C THR A 12 18.77 23.70 -44.36
N SER A 13 17.50 23.49 -44.70
CA SER A 13 16.41 23.42 -43.72
C SER A 13 16.56 22.13 -42.91
N THR A 14 17.01 22.23 -41.66
CA THR A 14 16.87 21.14 -40.70
C THR A 14 15.39 21.01 -40.34
N ALA A 15 14.71 20.03 -40.92
CA ALA A 15 13.42 19.59 -40.44
C ALA A 15 13.62 18.97 -39.05
N ILE A 16 13.25 19.72 -38.02
CA ILE A 16 13.14 19.19 -36.66
C ILE A 16 11.93 18.27 -36.67
N PHE A 17 12.17 16.96 -36.62
CA PHE A 17 11.12 15.99 -36.34
C PHE A 17 10.68 16.18 -34.89
N SER A 18 9.61 16.95 -34.67
CA SER A 18 8.84 16.86 -33.42
C SER A 18 8.18 15.49 -33.41
N GLN A 19 8.59 14.60 -32.51
CA GLN A 19 7.80 13.41 -32.23
C GLN A 19 6.44 13.88 -31.69
N GLU A 20 5.37 13.59 -32.41
CA GLU A 20 4.02 13.91 -31.96
C GLU A 20 3.66 12.95 -30.82
N LEU A 21 3.65 13.47 -29.58
CA LEU A 21 3.28 12.70 -28.39
C LEU A 21 1.83 12.24 -28.51
N ARG A 22 1.61 10.95 -28.83
CA ARG A 22 0.27 10.36 -28.92
C ARG A 22 -0.14 9.74 -27.60
N LEU A 23 -0.94 10.49 -26.84
CA LEU A 23 -1.55 9.99 -25.61
C LEU A 23 -2.78 9.13 -25.92
N LEU A 24 -2.84 7.95 -25.31
CA LEU A 24 -3.96 7.03 -25.46
C LEU A 24 -5.11 7.39 -24.50
N ARG A 25 -6.36 7.24 -24.97
CA ARG A 25 -7.58 7.33 -24.15
C ARG A 25 -8.09 5.93 -23.84
N GLY A 26 -8.55 5.71 -22.61
CA GLY A 26 -8.99 4.39 -22.14
C GLY A 26 -7.86 3.37 -22.01
N ALA A 27 -6.60 3.79 -22.10
CA ALA A 27 -5.43 2.93 -21.96
C ALA A 27 -4.26 3.69 -21.30
N ILE A 28 -3.32 2.94 -20.71
CA ILE A 28 -2.14 3.50 -20.05
C ILE A 28 -1.09 3.82 -21.12
N SER A 29 -0.62 5.07 -21.15
CA SER A 29 0.57 5.49 -21.88
C SER A 29 1.79 5.37 -20.96
N GLU A 30 2.81 4.63 -21.38
CA GLU A 30 3.98 4.27 -20.55
C GLU A 30 5.24 5.00 -21.03
N ASN A 31 6.24 5.09 -20.15
CA ASN A 31 7.56 5.66 -20.45
C ASN A 31 7.49 7.11 -20.99
N LEU A 32 6.53 7.90 -20.51
CA LEU A 32 6.44 9.31 -20.88
C LEU A 32 7.56 10.07 -20.18
N VAL A 33 8.34 10.83 -20.96
CA VAL A 33 9.51 11.57 -20.43
C VAL A 33 9.04 12.76 -19.60
N VAL A 34 9.59 12.93 -18.40
CA VAL A 34 9.27 14.05 -17.50
C VAL A 34 9.80 15.37 -18.07
N ASN A 35 11.08 15.40 -18.48
CA ASN A 35 11.71 16.50 -19.21
C ASN A 35 12.97 16.00 -19.95
N ASP A 36 13.45 16.75 -20.95
CA ASP A 36 14.60 16.34 -21.79
C ASP A 36 15.95 16.33 -21.04
N SER A 37 16.03 16.95 -19.87
CA SER A 37 17.26 17.13 -19.10
C SER A 37 17.51 16.07 -18.02
N VAL A 38 16.50 15.27 -17.68
CA VAL A 38 16.54 14.29 -16.60
C VAL A 38 15.97 12.97 -17.12
N ASN A 39 16.66 11.86 -16.86
CA ASN A 39 16.22 10.53 -17.26
C ASN A 39 15.13 9.98 -16.34
N GLU A 40 13.98 10.65 -16.32
CA GLU A 40 12.80 10.29 -15.53
C GLU A 40 11.60 10.05 -16.45
N THR A 41 10.84 9.00 -16.15
CA THR A 41 9.63 8.63 -16.87
C THR A 41 8.43 8.46 -15.94
N PHE A 42 7.25 8.50 -16.54
CA PHE A 42 6.00 8.22 -15.84
C PHE A 42 5.00 7.50 -16.73
N SER A 43 4.03 6.86 -16.06
CA SER A 43 2.86 6.26 -16.68
C SER A 43 1.65 7.18 -16.51
N LEU A 44 0.83 7.33 -17.56
CA LEU A 44 -0.34 8.21 -17.61
C LEU A 44 -1.57 7.47 -18.13
N TYR A 45 -2.68 7.59 -17.43
CA TYR A 45 -3.99 7.13 -17.88
C TYR A 45 -4.91 8.31 -18.13
N LEU A 46 -5.51 8.36 -19.32
CA LEU A 46 -6.61 9.26 -19.65
C LEU A 46 -7.91 8.45 -19.77
N PRO A 47 -9.01 8.88 -19.11
CA PRO A 47 -10.32 8.25 -19.28
C PRO A 47 -10.76 8.15 -20.74
N SER A 48 -11.59 7.18 -21.08
CA SER A 48 -12.05 7.00 -22.48
C SER A 48 -12.81 8.23 -23.01
N ASN A 49 -13.52 8.93 -22.12
CA ASN A 49 -14.25 10.16 -22.39
C ASN A 49 -13.38 11.44 -22.27
N PHE A 50 -12.04 11.31 -22.27
CA PHE A 50 -11.14 12.45 -22.14
C PHE A 50 -11.30 13.45 -23.30
N GLU A 51 -11.40 14.73 -22.95
CA GLU A 51 -11.53 15.86 -23.87
C GLU A 51 -10.46 16.92 -23.60
N VAL A 52 -9.73 17.32 -24.64
CA VAL A 52 -8.59 18.27 -24.57
C VAL A 52 -9.03 19.69 -24.20
N ASN A 53 -10.31 20.04 -24.39
CA ASN A 53 -10.81 21.38 -24.10
C ASN A 53 -11.44 21.51 -22.71
N LYS A 54 -11.32 20.46 -21.88
CA LYS A 54 -11.89 20.40 -20.52
C LYS A 54 -10.78 20.19 -19.50
N ALA A 55 -10.91 20.82 -18.34
CA ALA A 55 -10.01 20.58 -17.22
C ALA A 55 -10.41 19.31 -16.45
N TRP A 56 -9.48 18.37 -16.27
CA TRP A 56 -9.73 17.07 -15.65
C TRP A 56 -9.22 16.98 -14.21
N PRO A 57 -9.90 16.25 -13.32
CA PRO A 57 -9.31 15.87 -12.04
C PRO A 57 -8.21 14.82 -12.25
N VAL A 58 -7.20 14.82 -11.39
CA VAL A 58 -6.09 13.86 -11.44
C VAL A 58 -5.79 13.28 -10.08
N ALA A 59 -5.53 11.97 -10.02
CA ALA A 59 -4.87 11.35 -8.88
C ALA A 59 -3.46 10.88 -9.26
N PHE A 60 -2.47 11.43 -8.58
CA PHE A 60 -1.08 11.01 -8.68
C PHE A 60 -0.85 9.80 -7.78
N VAL A 61 -0.68 8.63 -8.38
CA VAL A 61 -0.56 7.35 -7.67
C VAL A 61 0.91 7.13 -7.32
N MET A 62 1.23 7.10 -6.04
CA MET A 62 2.58 6.87 -5.55
C MET A 62 2.81 5.36 -5.40
N ASP A 63 3.98 4.92 -5.85
CA ASP A 63 4.51 3.58 -5.64
C ASP A 63 6.02 3.67 -5.44
N LEU A 64 6.46 3.56 -4.19
CA LEU A 64 7.87 3.58 -3.80
C LEU A 64 8.69 2.41 -4.36
N LYS A 65 8.10 1.51 -5.15
CA LYS A 65 8.83 0.49 -5.91
C LYS A 65 9.13 0.93 -7.35
N GLY A 66 8.74 2.14 -7.74
CA GLY A 66 8.94 2.68 -9.08
C GLY A 66 8.15 1.96 -10.17
N LYS A 67 7.06 1.24 -9.84
CA LYS A 67 6.26 0.51 -10.84
C LYS A 67 5.04 1.32 -11.26
N GLY A 68 5.28 2.45 -11.94
CA GLY A 68 4.22 3.42 -12.25
C GLY A 68 3.02 2.83 -12.99
N LYS A 69 3.26 1.97 -13.99
CA LYS A 69 2.19 1.26 -14.71
C LYS A 69 1.35 0.39 -13.78
N ALA A 70 1.99 -0.38 -12.90
CA ALA A 70 1.30 -1.28 -11.98
C ALA A 70 0.44 -0.47 -11.00
N ALA A 71 0.99 0.62 -10.46
CA ALA A 71 0.30 1.54 -9.56
C ALA A 71 -0.96 2.14 -10.21
N VAL A 72 -0.85 2.66 -11.44
CA VAL A 72 -1.99 3.18 -12.21
C VAL A 72 -3.03 2.09 -12.48
N SER A 73 -2.59 0.89 -12.84
CA SER A 73 -3.47 -0.24 -13.18
C SER A 73 -4.38 -0.64 -12.00
N MET A 74 -3.90 -0.50 -10.76
CA MET A 74 -4.70 -0.83 -9.56
C MET A 74 -5.91 0.09 -9.37
N LEU A 75 -5.90 1.30 -9.90
CA LEU A 75 -7.00 2.28 -9.77
C LEU A 75 -7.77 2.49 -11.08
N LEU A 76 -7.39 1.81 -12.16
CA LEU A 76 -7.90 2.02 -13.51
C LEU A 76 -9.43 1.99 -13.59
N GLY A 77 -10.06 0.93 -13.07
CA GLY A 77 -11.51 0.77 -13.13
C GLY A 77 -12.28 1.87 -12.39
N ALA A 78 -11.79 2.26 -11.21
CA ALA A 78 -12.39 3.32 -10.41
C ALA A 78 -12.20 4.70 -11.09
N ALA A 79 -11.03 4.95 -11.67
CA ALA A 79 -10.73 6.19 -12.36
C ALA A 79 -11.54 6.35 -13.65
N GLU A 80 -11.74 5.26 -14.41
CA GLU A 80 -12.60 5.28 -15.58
C GLU A 80 -14.06 5.58 -15.22
N GLN A 81 -14.58 4.89 -14.20
CA GLN A 81 -15.95 5.10 -13.73
C GLN A 81 -16.20 6.53 -13.24
N GLU A 82 -15.23 7.14 -12.55
CA GLU A 82 -15.39 8.44 -11.90
C GLU A 82 -14.80 9.61 -12.71
N GLY A 83 -14.19 9.33 -13.87
CA GLY A 83 -13.64 10.33 -14.78
C GLY A 83 -12.37 11.02 -14.26
N TYR A 84 -11.40 10.24 -13.76
CA TYR A 84 -10.13 10.74 -13.24
C TYR A 84 -8.96 10.35 -14.15
N VAL A 85 -8.07 11.32 -14.38
CA VAL A 85 -6.72 11.03 -14.89
C VAL A 85 -5.91 10.37 -13.78
N LEU A 86 -5.06 9.41 -14.13
CA LEU A 86 -4.07 8.85 -13.21
C LEU A 86 -2.67 9.07 -13.76
N ALA A 87 -1.72 9.39 -12.89
CA ALA A 87 -0.31 9.43 -13.26
C ALA A 87 0.56 8.86 -12.15
N SER A 88 1.64 8.17 -12.51
CA SER A 88 2.57 7.59 -11.53
C SER A 88 4.00 7.61 -12.06
N SER A 89 4.94 7.95 -11.19
CA SER A 89 6.37 8.01 -11.52
C SER A 89 6.96 6.61 -11.56
N ASP A 90 7.88 6.37 -12.50
CA ASP A 90 8.66 5.13 -12.55
C ASP A 90 10.00 5.27 -11.78
N ASN A 91 10.25 6.43 -11.15
CA ASN A 91 11.57 6.78 -10.61
C ASN A 91 11.60 7.08 -9.10
N ILE A 92 10.46 7.07 -8.41
CA ILE A 92 10.46 7.13 -6.94
C ILE A 92 10.87 5.75 -6.38
N SER A 93 11.61 5.75 -5.27
CA SER A 93 12.10 4.52 -4.64
C SER A 93 12.16 4.64 -3.12
N ASP A 94 11.79 3.58 -2.42
CA ASP A 94 12.02 3.40 -0.97
C ASP A 94 13.49 3.51 -0.54
N SER A 95 14.45 3.24 -1.44
CA SER A 95 15.88 3.46 -1.19
C SER A 95 16.31 4.94 -1.18
N LEU A 96 15.47 5.84 -1.68
CA LEU A 96 15.75 7.28 -1.71
C LEU A 96 15.21 7.97 -0.46
N SER A 97 15.85 9.07 -0.08
CA SER A 97 15.34 9.91 0.99
C SER A 97 13.95 10.47 0.65
N ILE A 98 13.16 10.80 1.68
CA ILE A 98 11.83 11.39 1.49
C ILE A 98 11.91 12.67 0.66
N SER A 99 12.90 13.52 0.90
CA SER A 99 13.09 14.77 0.16
C SER A 99 13.39 14.54 -1.32
N GLU A 100 14.22 13.55 -1.66
CA GLU A 100 14.49 13.18 -3.06
C GLU A 100 13.23 12.67 -3.75
N ASN A 101 12.46 11.79 -3.09
CA ASN A 101 11.20 11.30 -3.62
C ASN A 101 10.18 12.43 -3.83
N VAL A 102 10.09 13.40 -2.91
CA VAL A 102 9.24 14.59 -3.07
C VAL A 102 9.64 15.41 -4.30
N LEU A 103 10.95 15.58 -4.54
CA LEU A 103 11.45 16.31 -5.71
C LEU A 103 11.12 15.59 -7.02
N ILE A 104 11.30 14.26 -7.08
CA ILE A 104 10.95 13.42 -8.24
C ILE A 104 9.45 13.52 -8.51
N ALA A 105 8.62 13.32 -7.48
CA ALA A 105 7.16 13.42 -7.61
C ALA A 105 6.73 14.80 -8.13
N ASN A 106 7.29 15.88 -7.58
CA ASN A 106 6.96 17.23 -8.00
C ASN A 106 7.38 17.52 -9.46
N ARG A 107 8.51 16.99 -9.94
CA ARG A 107 8.90 17.10 -11.36
C ARG A 107 7.88 16.41 -12.27
N MET A 108 7.48 15.18 -11.92
CA MET A 108 6.43 14.46 -12.65
C MET A 108 5.10 15.22 -12.64
N PHE A 109 4.67 15.77 -11.50
CA PHE A 109 3.44 16.54 -11.42
C PHE A 109 3.46 17.73 -12.37
N ASN A 110 4.55 18.50 -12.39
CA ASN A 110 4.71 19.62 -13.31
C ASN A 110 4.68 19.19 -14.77
N SER A 111 5.28 18.05 -15.11
CA SER A 111 5.22 17.49 -16.47
C SER A 111 3.79 17.17 -16.88
N VAL A 112 3.00 16.51 -16.02
CA VAL A 112 1.59 16.21 -16.30
C VAL A 112 0.77 17.50 -16.44
N ILE A 113 0.97 18.47 -15.55
CA ILE A 113 0.28 19.79 -15.60
C ILE A 113 0.58 20.52 -16.91
N SER A 114 1.80 20.40 -17.45
CA SER A 114 2.16 21.01 -18.74
C SER A 114 1.66 20.23 -19.95
N THR A 115 1.35 18.95 -19.79
CA THR A 115 0.97 18.06 -20.90
C THR A 115 -0.54 18.07 -21.17
N ILE A 116 -1.37 18.16 -20.13
CA ILE A 116 -2.83 18.06 -20.24
C ILE A 116 -3.56 19.10 -19.37
N PRO A 117 -4.76 19.53 -19.76
CA PRO A 117 -5.58 20.46 -18.98
C PRO A 117 -6.06 19.82 -17.66
N LEU A 118 -5.49 20.25 -16.54
CA LEU A 118 -5.89 19.81 -15.21
C LEU A 118 -6.70 20.85 -14.44
N ALA A 119 -7.68 20.38 -13.67
CA ALA A 119 -8.45 21.21 -12.76
C ALA A 119 -7.61 21.47 -11.49
N LYS A 120 -7.09 22.70 -11.33
CA LYS A 120 -6.16 23.09 -10.24
C LYS A 120 -6.61 22.71 -8.84
N ASN A 121 -7.92 22.77 -8.56
CA ASN A 121 -8.48 22.45 -7.24
C ASN A 121 -8.96 21.00 -7.09
N ARG A 122 -8.63 20.15 -8.07
CA ARG A 122 -9.00 18.72 -8.14
C ARG A 122 -7.78 17.86 -8.51
N MET A 123 -6.66 18.15 -7.86
CA MET A 123 -5.44 17.36 -7.91
C MET A 123 -5.29 16.64 -6.58
N TYR A 124 -5.01 15.34 -6.64
CA TYR A 124 -5.00 14.46 -5.49
C TYR A 124 -3.79 13.53 -5.56
N THR A 125 -3.41 12.94 -4.43
CA THR A 125 -2.45 11.83 -4.38
C THR A 125 -3.13 10.55 -3.94
N ALA A 126 -2.58 9.41 -4.32
CA ALA A 126 -3.08 8.11 -3.91
C ALA A 126 -1.93 7.14 -3.67
N GLY A 127 -2.12 6.10 -2.88
CA GLY A 127 -1.12 5.05 -2.73
C GLY A 127 -1.63 3.87 -1.92
N PHE A 128 -0.78 2.84 -1.82
CA PHE A 128 -1.02 1.61 -1.06
C PHE A 128 0.09 1.40 -0.02
N GLY A 129 -0.27 1.03 1.21
CA GLY A 129 0.70 0.76 2.29
C GLY A 129 1.68 1.92 2.52
N SER A 130 2.99 1.64 2.53
CA SER A 130 4.04 2.66 2.67
C SER A 130 3.98 3.75 1.59
N SER A 131 3.54 3.43 0.38
CA SER A 131 3.36 4.42 -0.68
C SER A 131 2.14 5.31 -0.43
N ALA A 132 1.13 4.82 0.29
CA ALA A 132 0.00 5.63 0.75
C ALA A 132 0.44 6.60 1.87
N MET A 133 1.30 6.16 2.78
CA MET A 133 1.93 7.02 3.78
C MET A 133 2.70 8.15 3.10
N PHE A 134 3.52 7.83 2.09
CA PHE A 134 4.22 8.84 1.28
C PHE A 134 3.24 9.76 0.53
N ALA A 135 2.20 9.21 -0.12
CA ALA A 135 1.18 10.01 -0.80
C ALA A 135 0.50 11.02 0.15
N SER A 136 0.31 10.63 1.41
CA SER A 136 -0.39 11.45 2.42
C SER A 136 0.38 12.68 2.90
N ILE A 137 1.71 12.70 2.75
CA ILE A 137 2.55 13.83 3.18
C ILE A 137 2.80 14.84 2.06
N LEU A 138 2.59 14.45 0.80
CA LEU A 138 2.83 15.32 -0.35
C LEU A 138 2.06 16.65 -0.33
N PRO A 139 0.80 16.74 0.13
CA PRO A 139 0.10 18.03 0.22
C PRO A 139 0.81 19.06 1.12
N THR A 140 1.65 18.63 2.06
CA THR A 140 2.47 19.52 2.90
C THR A 140 3.57 20.22 2.10
N PHE A 141 4.12 19.54 1.10
CA PHE A 141 5.28 20.02 0.34
C PHE A 141 4.91 20.58 -1.03
N VAL A 142 3.81 20.11 -1.61
CA VAL A 142 3.36 20.46 -2.95
C VAL A 142 2.00 21.16 -2.87
N ARG A 143 1.96 22.39 -3.37
CA ARG A 143 0.73 23.19 -3.41
C ARG A 143 -0.29 22.59 -4.38
N ASN A 144 -1.55 22.93 -4.16
CA ASN A 144 -2.70 22.54 -5.00
C ASN A 144 -3.09 21.05 -4.97
N ILE A 145 -2.43 20.22 -4.14
CA ILE A 145 -2.94 18.88 -3.82
C ILE A 145 -4.03 19.04 -2.75
N ASN A 146 -5.27 18.75 -3.13
CA ASN A 146 -6.47 19.04 -2.32
C ASN A 146 -7.02 17.81 -1.59
N GLY A 147 -6.45 16.64 -1.82
CA GLY A 147 -6.81 15.43 -1.09
C GLY A 147 -5.94 14.23 -1.39
N VAL A 148 -6.16 13.17 -0.62
CA VAL A 148 -5.37 11.94 -0.58
C VAL A 148 -6.32 10.75 -0.55
N ILE A 149 -6.06 9.72 -1.35
CA ILE A 149 -6.65 8.39 -1.19
C ILE A 149 -5.60 7.45 -0.60
N SER A 150 -5.80 7.01 0.64
CA SER A 150 -4.87 6.11 1.32
C SER A 150 -5.47 4.72 1.46
N ILE A 151 -4.85 3.71 0.84
CA ILE A 151 -5.34 2.32 0.89
C ILE A 151 -4.41 1.51 1.80
N GLY A 152 -4.95 1.05 2.92
CA GLY A 152 -4.23 0.18 3.87
C GLY A 152 -3.14 0.87 4.69
N ALA A 153 -3.17 2.19 4.85
CA ALA A 153 -2.27 2.89 5.77
C ALA A 153 -2.84 4.21 6.31
N SER A 154 -2.42 4.59 7.52
CA SER A 154 -2.68 5.91 8.12
C SER A 154 -1.83 7.00 7.46
N VAL A 155 -2.00 8.25 7.92
CA VAL A 155 -1.14 9.36 7.51
C VAL A 155 0.31 9.08 7.92
N GLY A 156 1.25 9.24 6.99
CA GLY A 156 2.65 8.86 7.19
C GLY A 156 3.37 9.65 8.28
N ASN A 157 3.11 10.96 8.38
CA ASN A 157 3.58 11.75 9.52
C ASN A 157 2.60 12.90 9.80
N VAL A 158 2.00 12.87 10.99
CA VAL A 158 0.97 13.82 11.42
C VAL A 158 1.55 15.13 11.93
N GLU A 159 2.81 15.14 12.38
CA GLU A 159 3.48 16.31 12.96
C GLU A 159 3.86 17.34 11.90
N ILE A 160 4.15 16.88 10.68
CA ILE A 160 4.48 17.76 9.55
C ILE A 160 3.23 18.35 8.87
N LEU A 161 2.02 17.89 9.22
CA LEU A 161 0.80 18.43 8.63
C LEU A 161 0.62 19.90 8.99
N ASN A 162 0.14 20.69 8.04
CA ASN A 162 -0.13 22.11 8.23
C ASN A 162 -1.65 22.37 8.33
N PRO A 163 -2.22 22.63 9.52
CA PRO A 163 -3.65 22.90 9.68
C PRO A 163 -4.14 24.14 8.93
N LYS A 164 -3.24 25.03 8.48
CA LYS A 164 -3.58 26.20 7.65
C LYS A 164 -3.74 25.84 6.17
N GLN A 165 -3.34 24.64 5.77
CA GLN A 165 -3.45 24.13 4.40
C GLN A 165 -4.08 22.72 4.43
N PRO A 166 -5.35 22.59 4.90
CA PRO A 166 -5.98 21.29 5.03
C PRO A 166 -6.30 20.69 3.67
N PHE A 167 -6.13 19.39 3.56
CA PHE A 167 -6.56 18.57 2.42
C PHE A 167 -7.54 17.50 2.92
N GLN A 168 -8.32 16.92 2.00
CA GLN A 168 -9.21 15.81 2.34
C GLN A 168 -8.45 14.49 2.39
N PHE A 169 -8.56 13.72 3.47
CA PHE A 169 -7.97 12.39 3.58
C PHE A 169 -9.06 11.31 3.49
N VAL A 170 -9.04 10.50 2.43
CA VAL A 170 -9.98 9.37 2.24
C VAL A 170 -9.21 8.07 2.45
N GLY A 171 -9.42 7.43 3.59
CA GLY A 171 -8.82 6.14 3.91
C GLY A 171 -9.68 4.95 3.47
N LEU A 172 -9.05 3.85 3.07
CA LEU A 172 -9.70 2.56 2.83
C LEU A 172 -8.97 1.47 3.60
N VAL A 173 -9.70 0.66 4.38
CA VAL A 173 -9.08 -0.38 5.21
C VAL A 173 -10.00 -1.56 5.47
N ASN A 174 -9.46 -2.77 5.37
CA ASN A 174 -10.13 -3.98 5.78
C ASN A 174 -10.08 -4.09 7.32
N ARG A 175 -11.15 -4.52 7.99
CA ARG A 175 -11.13 -4.73 9.46
C ARG A 175 -10.14 -5.79 9.94
N GLU A 176 -9.66 -6.63 9.05
CA GLU A 176 -8.64 -7.64 9.31
C GLU A 176 -7.20 -7.15 9.03
N ASP A 177 -7.05 -5.96 8.45
CA ASP A 177 -5.75 -5.33 8.22
C ASP A 177 -5.16 -4.82 9.54
N TYR A 178 -3.87 -5.08 9.78
CA TYR A 178 -3.19 -4.66 11.01
C TYR A 178 -3.18 -3.13 11.21
N ASN A 179 -3.34 -2.36 10.12
CA ASN A 179 -3.45 -0.91 10.13
C ASN A 179 -4.84 -0.40 10.54
N PHE A 180 -5.85 -1.26 10.69
CA PHE A 180 -7.23 -0.82 10.94
C PHE A 180 -7.38 0.05 12.20
N THR A 181 -6.80 -0.37 13.33
CA THR A 181 -6.86 0.39 14.58
C THR A 181 -6.14 1.73 14.45
N GLU A 182 -5.01 1.74 13.72
CA GLU A 182 -4.23 2.94 13.51
C GLU A 182 -4.92 3.94 12.58
N MET A 183 -5.63 3.46 11.56
CA MET A 183 -6.46 4.32 10.71
C MET A 183 -7.67 4.90 11.46
N LEU A 184 -8.25 4.17 12.43
CA LEU A 184 -9.26 4.74 13.32
C LEU A 184 -8.66 5.86 14.21
N ASN A 185 -7.48 5.64 14.77
CA ASN A 185 -6.78 6.66 15.57
C ASN A 185 -6.44 7.89 14.75
N SER A 186 -5.90 7.69 13.54
CA SER A 186 -5.58 8.76 12.59
C SER A 186 -6.82 9.58 12.22
N ARG A 187 -7.98 8.93 12.01
CA ARG A 187 -9.26 9.62 11.81
C ARG A 187 -9.62 10.56 12.98
N GLU A 188 -9.50 10.09 14.21
CA GLU A 188 -9.79 10.91 15.40
C GLU A 188 -8.79 12.06 15.55
N LEU A 189 -7.52 11.85 15.22
CA LEU A 189 -6.51 12.90 15.20
C LEU A 189 -6.79 13.95 14.12
N LEU A 190 -7.10 13.54 12.89
CA LEU A 190 -7.46 14.44 11.80
C LEU A 190 -8.73 15.25 12.11
N ASN A 191 -9.72 14.65 12.78
CA ASN A 191 -10.89 15.38 13.29
C ASN A 191 -10.47 16.50 14.27
N LYS A 192 -9.56 16.22 15.21
CA LYS A 192 -9.04 17.22 16.16
C LYS A 192 -8.27 18.34 15.44
N LEU A 193 -7.50 17.98 14.42
CA LEU A 193 -6.73 18.91 13.58
C LEU A 193 -7.59 19.63 12.52
N LYS A 194 -8.89 19.31 12.43
CA LYS A 194 -9.86 19.88 11.46
C LYS A 194 -9.51 19.61 9.99
N PHE A 195 -8.82 18.51 9.72
CA PHE A 195 -8.65 18.02 8.35
C PHE A 195 -9.92 17.28 7.92
N PRO A 196 -10.54 17.61 6.77
CA PRO A 196 -11.62 16.80 6.20
C PRO A 196 -11.13 15.36 6.01
N ASN A 197 -11.89 14.38 6.50
CA ASN A 197 -11.47 12.99 6.43
C ASN A 197 -12.65 12.02 6.45
N GLU A 198 -12.46 10.91 5.75
CA GLU A 198 -13.39 9.79 5.67
C GLU A 198 -12.63 8.47 5.75
N LEU A 199 -13.29 7.41 6.20
CA LEU A 199 -12.67 6.10 6.34
C LEU A 199 -13.64 5.00 5.87
N ILE A 200 -13.44 4.55 4.64
CA ILE A 200 -14.15 3.41 4.07
C ILE A 200 -13.60 2.13 4.72
N VAL A 201 -14.32 1.65 5.73
CA VAL A 201 -14.04 0.38 6.40
C VAL A 201 -14.85 -0.72 5.71
N PHE A 202 -14.19 -1.84 5.39
CA PHE A 202 -14.86 -2.98 4.74
C PHE A 202 -14.44 -4.33 5.34
N ASP A 203 -15.19 -5.36 4.97
CA ASP A 203 -14.79 -6.76 5.14
C ASP A 203 -14.63 -7.38 3.75
N GLY A 204 -13.60 -8.21 3.58
CA GLY A 204 -13.41 -9.03 2.39
C GLY A 204 -12.30 -10.05 2.63
N ASP A 205 -12.25 -11.08 1.79
CA ASP A 205 -11.24 -12.14 1.86
C ASP A 205 -9.82 -11.63 1.52
N ARG A 206 -9.74 -10.47 0.85
CA ARG A 206 -8.50 -9.79 0.50
C ARG A 206 -8.36 -8.51 1.32
N MET A 207 -7.12 -8.17 1.67
CA MET A 207 -6.82 -6.89 2.33
C MET A 207 -7.03 -5.69 1.40
N LEU A 208 -6.87 -5.90 0.09
CA LEU A 208 -7.13 -4.86 -0.92
C LEU A 208 -8.63 -4.70 -1.18
N PRO A 209 -9.14 -3.45 -1.30
CA PRO A 209 -10.54 -3.17 -1.60
C PRO A 209 -10.89 -3.55 -3.05
N GLU A 210 -12.16 -3.87 -3.28
CA GLU A 210 -12.71 -4.00 -4.63
C GLU A 210 -12.79 -2.65 -5.35
N GLY A 211 -12.76 -2.67 -6.69
CA GLY A 211 -12.79 -1.47 -7.52
C GLY A 211 -13.95 -0.51 -7.20
N ASP A 212 -15.12 -1.06 -6.86
CA ASP A 212 -16.31 -0.28 -6.48
C ASP A 212 -16.13 0.55 -5.21
N LEU A 213 -15.34 0.05 -4.23
CA LEU A 213 -15.02 0.80 -3.02
C LEU A 213 -13.99 1.89 -3.30
N ILE A 214 -13.04 1.63 -4.18
CA ILE A 214 -12.08 2.64 -4.65
C ILE A 214 -12.81 3.75 -5.42
N ALA A 215 -13.78 3.41 -6.28
CA ALA A 215 -14.63 4.37 -6.98
C ALA A 215 -15.41 5.26 -6.00
N ASN A 216 -15.90 4.69 -4.89
CA ASN A 216 -16.53 5.50 -3.84
C ASN A 216 -15.55 6.53 -3.24
N ALA A 217 -14.26 6.22 -3.08
CA ALA A 217 -13.28 7.18 -2.59
C ALA A 217 -13.11 8.37 -3.55
N PHE A 218 -13.00 8.12 -4.85
CA PHE A 218 -13.02 9.16 -5.88
C PHE A 218 -14.32 9.97 -5.87
N ARG A 219 -15.46 9.30 -5.65
CA ARG A 219 -16.76 9.97 -5.51
C ARG A 219 -16.78 10.92 -4.32
N MET A 220 -16.21 10.53 -3.18
CA MET A 220 -16.09 11.39 -1.99
C MET A 220 -15.28 12.65 -2.28
N LEU A 221 -14.17 12.55 -3.01
CA LEU A 221 -13.38 13.72 -3.45
C LEU A 221 -14.18 14.64 -4.37
N THR A 222 -14.96 14.08 -5.30
CA THR A 222 -15.82 14.84 -6.21
C THR A 222 -16.92 15.59 -5.44
N LEU A 223 -17.59 14.93 -4.50
CA LEU A 223 -18.64 15.54 -3.67
C LEU A 223 -18.10 16.66 -2.78
N THR A 224 -16.93 16.46 -2.15
CA THR A 224 -16.26 17.52 -1.38
C THR A 224 -15.85 18.69 -2.27
N SER A 225 -15.44 18.44 -3.51
CA SER A 225 -15.12 19.49 -4.47
C SER A 225 -16.35 20.31 -4.86
N MET A 226 -17.52 19.68 -5.00
CA MET A 226 -18.79 20.38 -5.20
C MET A 226 -19.17 21.22 -3.97
N ALA A 227 -19.04 20.65 -2.76
CA ALA A 227 -19.34 21.35 -1.52
C ALA A 227 -18.45 22.59 -1.29
N LYS A 228 -17.19 22.54 -1.77
CA LYS A 228 -16.25 23.67 -1.73
C LYS A 228 -16.39 24.67 -2.90
N GLY A 229 -17.30 24.41 -3.85
CA GLY A 229 -17.47 25.25 -5.04
C GLY A 229 -16.34 25.14 -6.08
N HIS A 230 -15.51 24.11 -6.00
CA HIS A 230 -14.45 23.82 -6.98
C HIS A 230 -14.97 23.12 -8.24
N LEU A 231 -16.20 22.59 -8.16
CA LEU A 231 -16.93 21.94 -9.23
C LEU A 231 -18.39 22.41 -9.13
N GLU A 232 -19.03 22.68 -10.27
CA GLU A 232 -20.45 23.00 -10.28
C GLU A 232 -21.26 21.84 -9.68
N LYS A 233 -22.26 22.18 -8.86
CA LYS A 233 -23.07 21.18 -8.18
C LYS A 233 -23.96 20.46 -9.19
N ASP A 234 -23.71 19.17 -9.39
CA ASP A 234 -24.60 18.29 -10.12
C ASP A 234 -25.59 17.64 -9.14
N SER A 235 -26.82 18.15 -9.12
CA SER A 235 -27.87 17.64 -8.22
C SER A 235 -28.23 16.17 -8.47
N SER A 236 -28.12 15.69 -9.71
CA SER A 236 -28.39 14.29 -10.05
C SER A 236 -27.28 13.38 -9.53
N LEU A 237 -26.02 13.79 -9.69
CA LEU A 237 -24.88 13.08 -9.14
C LEU A 237 -24.92 13.03 -7.61
N VAL A 238 -25.28 14.13 -6.95
CA VAL A 238 -25.41 14.20 -5.48
C VAL A 238 -26.51 13.24 -5.01
N ALA A 239 -27.69 13.27 -5.61
CA ALA A 239 -28.81 12.40 -5.23
C ALA A 239 -28.48 10.91 -5.43
N SER A 240 -27.99 10.54 -6.62
CA SER A 240 -27.60 9.15 -6.91
C SER A 240 -26.46 8.65 -6.02
N SER A 241 -25.53 9.52 -5.64
CA SER A 241 -24.48 9.19 -4.67
C SER A 241 -25.07 8.95 -3.29
N TYR A 242 -25.94 9.85 -2.81
CA TYR A 242 -26.59 9.70 -1.51
C TYR A 242 -27.33 8.37 -1.41
N ASP A 243 -28.11 8.03 -2.43
CA ASP A 243 -28.83 6.77 -2.50
C ASP A 243 -27.88 5.57 -2.50
N ARG A 244 -26.81 5.59 -3.30
CA ARG A 244 -25.79 4.53 -3.32
C ARG A 244 -25.16 4.31 -1.94
N PHE A 245 -24.72 5.39 -1.28
CA PHE A 245 -24.11 5.28 0.06
C PHE A 245 -25.13 4.82 1.11
N LEU A 246 -26.38 5.29 1.03
CA LEU A 246 -27.44 4.86 1.93
C LEU A 246 -27.81 3.38 1.74
N THR A 247 -27.89 2.90 0.50
CA THR A 247 -28.13 1.49 0.18
C THR A 247 -27.03 0.60 0.75
N LEU A 248 -25.77 1.01 0.62
CA LEU A 248 -24.64 0.28 1.22
C LEU A 248 -24.73 0.26 2.76
N ALA A 249 -25.06 1.37 3.40
CA ALA A 249 -25.26 1.43 4.85
C ALA A 249 -26.41 0.52 5.32
N ASN A 250 -27.56 0.57 4.63
CA ASN A 250 -28.71 -0.28 4.90
C ASN A 250 -28.40 -1.76 4.63
N SER A 251 -27.58 -2.08 3.63
CA SER A 251 -27.10 -3.45 3.40
C SER A 251 -26.31 -3.94 4.61
N ASN A 252 -25.40 -3.14 5.16
CA ASN A 252 -24.67 -3.48 6.38
C ASN A 252 -25.59 -3.66 7.60
N ILE A 253 -26.64 -2.86 7.76
CA ILE A 253 -27.64 -3.04 8.82
C ILE A 253 -28.37 -4.39 8.64
N SER A 254 -28.85 -4.68 7.43
CA SER A 254 -29.58 -5.92 7.13
C SER A 254 -28.73 -7.18 7.32
N LYS A 255 -27.44 -7.11 7.00
CA LYS A 255 -26.43 -8.17 7.21
C LYS A 255 -25.94 -8.28 8.66
N GLN A 256 -26.56 -7.57 9.61
CA GLN A 256 -26.17 -7.53 11.01
C GLN A 256 -24.70 -7.09 11.24
N LYS A 257 -24.22 -6.13 10.43
CA LYS A 257 -22.91 -5.49 10.56
C LYS A 257 -23.06 -4.04 11.07
N PRO A 258 -23.52 -3.82 12.32
CA PRO A 258 -23.89 -2.49 12.79
C PRO A 258 -22.72 -1.51 12.89
N LEU A 259 -21.49 -2.01 13.08
CA LEU A 259 -20.29 -1.16 13.15
C LEU A 259 -19.89 -0.62 11.78
N LEU A 260 -19.89 -1.46 10.74
CA LEU A 260 -19.65 -1.01 9.36
C LEU A 260 -20.70 0.01 8.92
N ALA A 261 -21.98 -0.27 9.20
CA ALA A 261 -23.05 0.69 8.95
C ALA A 261 -22.80 2.02 9.70
N THR A 262 -22.33 1.97 10.95
CA THR A 262 -22.03 3.18 11.72
C THR A 262 -20.89 3.98 11.12
N TYR A 263 -19.77 3.36 10.73
CA TYR A 263 -18.67 4.06 10.07
C TYR A 263 -19.15 4.74 8.78
N GLN A 264 -19.91 4.02 7.96
CA GLN A 264 -20.43 4.56 6.72
C GLN A 264 -21.40 5.73 6.92
N LEU A 265 -22.33 5.63 7.88
CA LEU A 265 -23.29 6.71 8.17
C LEU A 265 -22.59 7.96 8.71
N LEU A 266 -21.45 7.82 9.41
CA LEU A 266 -20.66 8.95 9.89
C LEU A 266 -19.97 9.70 8.75
N ASP A 267 -19.38 8.97 7.81
CA ASP A 267 -18.73 9.60 6.65
C ASP A 267 -19.77 10.22 5.72
N MET A 268 -20.93 9.58 5.55
CA MET A 268 -22.07 10.18 4.84
C MET A 268 -22.48 11.52 5.45
N GLU A 269 -22.57 11.62 6.78
CA GLU A 269 -22.93 12.88 7.43
C GLU A 269 -21.92 13.98 7.10
N LYS A 270 -20.61 13.68 7.13
CA LYS A 270 -19.55 14.64 6.78
C LYS A 270 -19.67 15.13 5.33
N ILE A 271 -19.86 14.21 4.38
CA ILE A 271 -19.86 14.50 2.94
C ILE A 271 -21.14 15.22 2.50
N PHE A 272 -22.30 14.78 3.00
CA PHE A 272 -23.60 15.21 2.49
C PHE A 272 -24.20 16.39 3.25
N ASN A 273 -23.78 16.68 4.48
CA ASN A 273 -24.27 17.83 5.25
C ASN A 273 -24.19 19.18 4.50
N PRO A 274 -23.13 19.50 3.72
CA PRO A 274 -23.10 20.73 2.93
C PRO A 274 -23.94 20.67 1.64
N LEU A 275 -24.50 19.51 1.27
CA LEU A 275 -25.10 19.28 -0.04
C LEU A 275 -26.62 19.05 0.01
N VAL A 276 -27.11 18.40 1.06
CA VAL A 276 -28.51 17.96 1.21
C VAL A 276 -28.96 17.95 2.69
N ASP A 277 -30.26 17.86 2.93
CA ASP A 277 -30.83 17.63 4.26
C ASP A 277 -30.55 16.19 4.74
N LEU A 278 -30.25 16.03 6.03
CA LEU A 278 -29.81 14.78 6.67
C LEU A 278 -30.74 14.27 7.78
N ASP A 279 -31.96 14.81 7.92
CA ASP A 279 -32.88 14.41 9.01
C ASP A 279 -33.11 12.88 9.06
N THR A 280 -33.30 12.26 7.90
CA THR A 280 -33.47 10.81 7.77
C THR A 280 -32.20 10.05 8.15
N LEU A 281 -31.02 10.52 7.74
CA LEU A 281 -29.73 9.92 8.07
C LEU A 281 -29.48 9.95 9.59
N LYS A 282 -29.72 11.11 10.23
CA LYS A 282 -29.54 11.31 11.68
C LYS A 282 -30.51 10.44 12.48
N ALA A 283 -31.75 10.28 12.03
CA ALA A 283 -32.72 9.38 12.64
C ALA A 283 -32.26 7.90 12.57
N THR A 284 -31.73 7.48 11.42
CA THR A 284 -31.17 6.13 11.23
C THR A 284 -29.97 5.89 12.15
N GLN A 285 -29.01 6.82 12.20
CA GLN A 285 -27.86 6.73 13.11
C GLN A 285 -28.29 6.61 14.58
N LYS A 286 -29.24 7.44 15.02
CA LYS A 286 -29.75 7.42 16.41
C LYS A 286 -30.42 6.07 16.74
N THR A 287 -31.16 5.51 15.79
CA THR A 287 -31.82 4.21 15.94
C THR A 287 -30.79 3.09 16.03
N LEU A 288 -29.81 3.07 15.12
CA LEU A 288 -28.73 2.08 15.10
C LEU A 288 -27.92 2.09 16.40
N ARG A 289 -27.51 3.27 16.87
CA ARG A 289 -26.74 3.45 18.12
C ARG A 289 -27.47 2.95 19.37
N ARG A 290 -28.81 3.00 19.38
CA ARG A 290 -29.63 2.53 20.50
C ARG A 290 -29.90 1.02 20.47
N SER A 291 -29.70 0.38 19.32
CA SER A 291 -29.92 -1.05 19.16
C SER A 291 -29.04 -1.88 20.12
N SER A 292 -29.57 -3.00 20.61
CA SER A 292 -28.80 -3.95 21.43
C SER A 292 -27.63 -4.55 20.63
N ASN A 293 -27.86 -4.86 19.35
CA ASN A 293 -26.85 -5.42 18.46
C ASN A 293 -25.64 -4.48 18.33
N TYR A 294 -25.85 -3.18 18.05
CA TYR A 294 -24.76 -2.21 18.03
C TYR A 294 -24.02 -2.13 19.36
N ARG A 295 -24.74 -2.02 20.49
CA ARG A 295 -24.11 -1.91 21.82
C ARG A 295 -23.30 -3.15 22.20
N GLN A 296 -23.74 -4.34 21.80
CA GLN A 296 -22.99 -5.57 21.99
C GLN A 296 -21.75 -5.61 21.09
N ALA A 297 -21.93 -5.39 19.79
CA ALA A 297 -20.85 -5.32 18.80
C ALA A 297 -19.75 -4.34 19.21
N ASN A 298 -20.13 -3.12 19.61
CA ASN A 298 -19.21 -2.07 20.04
C ASN A 298 -18.43 -2.45 21.32
N ARG A 299 -19.10 -3.04 22.32
CA ARG A 299 -18.42 -3.52 23.53
C ARG A 299 -17.45 -4.66 23.21
N SER A 300 -17.86 -5.62 22.39
CA SER A 300 -17.01 -6.73 21.98
C SER A 300 -15.78 -6.22 21.21
N GLN A 301 -15.97 -5.39 20.18
CA GLN A 301 -14.86 -4.84 19.41
C GLN A 301 -13.85 -4.11 20.31
N ASN A 302 -14.32 -3.21 21.19
CA ASN A 302 -13.42 -2.46 22.07
C ASN A 302 -12.68 -3.37 23.07
N SER A 303 -13.31 -4.44 23.56
CA SER A 303 -12.64 -5.42 24.41
C SER A 303 -11.51 -6.15 23.66
N TYR A 304 -11.72 -6.50 22.39
CA TYR A 304 -10.68 -7.15 21.58
C TYR A 304 -9.61 -6.16 21.12
N PHE A 305 -9.94 -4.89 20.88
CA PHE A 305 -8.93 -3.85 20.64
C PHE A 305 -8.01 -3.66 21.83
N LEU A 306 -8.55 -3.67 23.06
CA LEU A 306 -7.73 -3.58 24.27
C LEU A 306 -6.84 -4.82 24.45
N LYS A 307 -7.37 -6.02 24.17
CA LYS A 307 -6.56 -7.25 24.20
C LYS A 307 -5.45 -7.18 23.15
N GLU A 308 -5.78 -6.75 21.94
CA GLU A 308 -4.84 -6.58 20.84
C GLU A 308 -3.71 -5.61 21.18
N SER A 309 -3.99 -4.47 21.83
CA SER A 309 -2.96 -3.50 22.19
C SER A 309 -1.94 -4.09 23.16
N PHE A 310 -2.41 -4.80 24.21
CA PHE A 310 -1.49 -5.47 25.15
C PHE A 310 -0.67 -6.56 24.46
N THR A 311 -1.28 -7.35 23.58
CA THR A 311 -0.55 -8.38 22.83
C THR A 311 0.49 -7.78 21.88
N LYS A 312 0.21 -6.63 21.26
CA LYS A 312 1.20 -5.90 20.44
C LYS A 312 2.36 -5.37 21.28
N GLU A 313 2.09 -4.85 22.46
CA GLU A 313 3.13 -4.42 23.42
C GLU A 313 4.03 -5.60 23.81
N ASP A 314 3.45 -6.76 24.14
CA ASP A 314 4.20 -7.98 24.41
C ASP A 314 5.08 -8.37 23.22
N TYR A 315 4.52 -8.41 21.99
CA TYR A 315 5.30 -8.76 20.79
C TYR A 315 6.46 -7.81 20.53
N ASN A 316 6.27 -6.50 20.71
CA ASN A 316 7.38 -5.54 20.58
C ASN A 316 8.47 -5.83 21.60
N TYR A 317 8.09 -5.97 22.87
CA TYR A 317 9.04 -6.20 23.96
C TYR A 317 9.84 -7.49 23.78
N TYR A 318 9.17 -8.62 23.49
CA TYR A 318 9.86 -9.89 23.31
C TYR A 318 10.73 -9.91 22.06
N LEU A 319 10.28 -9.29 20.95
CA LEU A 319 11.11 -9.25 19.75
C LEU A 319 12.36 -8.41 19.97
N GLU A 320 12.22 -7.24 20.59
CA GLU A 320 13.35 -6.37 20.93
C GLU A 320 14.35 -7.09 21.85
N GLU A 321 13.85 -7.79 22.89
CA GLU A 321 14.70 -8.59 23.79
C GLU A 321 15.43 -9.70 23.02
N ASP A 322 14.71 -10.46 22.19
CA ASP A 322 15.26 -11.58 21.43
C ASP A 322 16.36 -11.13 20.46
N ILE A 323 16.17 -9.97 19.81
CA ILE A 323 17.17 -9.37 18.91
C ILE A 323 18.42 -8.99 19.69
N ILE A 324 18.27 -8.27 20.80
CA ILE A 324 19.40 -7.73 21.59
C ILE A 324 20.22 -8.86 22.24
N THR A 325 19.59 -9.97 22.63
CA THR A 325 20.26 -11.08 23.32
C THR A 325 20.52 -12.30 22.44
N TYR A 326 20.19 -12.23 21.15
CA TYR A 326 20.27 -13.34 20.20
C TYR A 326 19.56 -14.60 20.72
N ASN A 327 18.33 -14.45 21.22
CA ASN A 327 17.61 -15.49 21.93
C ASN A 327 16.91 -16.49 20.99
N TYR A 328 17.69 -17.36 20.34
CA TYR A 328 17.16 -18.43 19.49
C TYR A 328 16.25 -19.42 20.24
N ALA A 329 16.40 -19.55 21.57
CA ALA A 329 15.55 -20.43 22.37
C ALA A 329 14.08 -19.97 22.40
N ASN A 330 13.82 -18.68 22.17
CA ASN A 330 12.47 -18.12 22.19
C ASN A 330 11.69 -18.33 20.88
N LEU A 331 12.31 -18.86 19.82
CA LEU A 331 11.60 -19.24 18.58
C LEU A 331 10.44 -20.22 18.85
N GLY A 332 10.56 -21.07 19.88
CA GLY A 332 9.48 -21.95 20.33
C GLY A 332 8.25 -21.19 20.85
N TRP A 333 8.46 -20.08 21.55
CA TRP A 333 7.38 -19.22 22.02
C TRP A 333 6.67 -18.53 20.85
N TRP A 334 7.42 -17.99 19.88
CA TRP A 334 6.83 -17.40 18.67
C TRP A 334 6.01 -18.40 17.86
N ASN A 335 6.51 -19.62 17.68
CA ASN A 335 5.74 -20.69 17.04
C ASN A 335 4.45 -21.00 17.82
N TYR A 336 4.51 -21.06 19.15
CA TYR A 336 3.32 -21.21 19.99
C TYR A 336 2.34 -20.04 19.79
N GLN A 337 2.80 -18.79 19.76
CA GLN A 337 1.96 -17.62 19.49
C GLN A 337 1.23 -17.74 18.15
N MET A 338 1.95 -18.10 17.08
CA MET A 338 1.34 -18.30 15.76
C MET A 338 0.31 -19.44 15.74
N GLN A 339 0.53 -20.51 16.52
CA GLN A 339 -0.44 -21.58 16.69
C GLN A 339 -1.68 -21.14 17.47
N GLU A 340 -1.53 -20.31 18.50
CA GLU A 340 -2.67 -19.72 19.21
C GLU A 340 -3.51 -18.85 18.27
N LEU A 341 -2.89 -18.01 17.44
CA LEU A 341 -3.59 -17.24 16.41
C LEU A 341 -4.34 -18.16 15.43
N ASN A 342 -3.73 -19.26 14.98
CA ASN A 342 -4.40 -20.24 14.11
C ASN A 342 -5.64 -20.89 14.76
N LYS A 343 -5.67 -21.03 16.10
CA LYS A 343 -6.86 -21.49 16.82
C LYS A 343 -7.94 -20.40 16.83
N LEU A 344 -7.57 -19.14 17.03
CA LEU A 344 -8.49 -18.00 17.05
C LEU A 344 -9.19 -17.80 15.70
N ASP A 345 -8.55 -18.13 14.58
CA ASP A 345 -9.15 -18.08 13.23
C ASP A 345 -10.43 -18.95 13.11
N LYS A 346 -10.55 -19.98 13.95
CA LYS A 346 -11.71 -20.88 14.01
C LYS A 346 -12.75 -20.46 15.07
N SER A 347 -12.52 -19.35 15.77
CA SER A 347 -13.45 -18.86 16.80
C SER A 347 -14.82 -18.57 16.21
N SER A 348 -15.88 -18.82 16.99
CA SER A 348 -17.24 -18.39 16.65
C SER A 348 -17.42 -16.87 16.79
N ASN A 349 -16.52 -16.19 17.51
CA ASN A 349 -16.55 -14.75 17.70
C ASN A 349 -15.83 -14.04 16.54
N LEU A 350 -16.59 -13.24 15.78
CA LEU A 350 -16.05 -12.46 14.66
C LEU A 350 -14.87 -11.57 15.08
N TYR A 351 -14.98 -10.85 16.20
CA TYR A 351 -13.98 -9.86 16.61
C TYR A 351 -12.66 -10.52 17.04
N GLU A 352 -12.74 -11.75 17.54
CA GLU A 352 -11.58 -12.56 17.87
C GLU A 352 -10.83 -13.01 16.61
N ARG A 353 -11.55 -13.50 15.59
CA ARG A 353 -10.97 -13.82 14.28
C ARG A 353 -10.31 -12.61 13.63
N GLN A 354 -10.99 -11.45 13.67
CA GLN A 354 -10.43 -10.22 13.11
C GLN A 354 -9.18 -9.76 13.87
N MET A 355 -9.18 -9.85 15.20
CA MET A 355 -7.99 -9.56 16.01
C MET A 355 -6.84 -10.50 15.67
N SER A 356 -7.11 -11.80 15.51
CA SER A 356 -6.10 -12.79 15.10
C SER A 356 -5.43 -12.41 13.78
N SER A 357 -6.23 -12.06 12.77
CA SER A 357 -5.73 -11.62 11.46
C SER A 357 -4.87 -10.35 11.58
N ARG A 358 -5.31 -9.36 12.37
CA ARG A 358 -4.54 -8.13 12.61
C ARG A 358 -3.23 -8.38 13.35
N LEU A 359 -3.24 -9.21 14.40
CA LEU A 359 -2.02 -9.57 15.14
C LEU A 359 -1.03 -10.31 14.24
N ARG A 360 -1.51 -11.21 13.38
CA ARG A 360 -0.67 -11.92 12.40
C ARG A 360 -0.04 -10.96 11.41
N GLY A 361 -0.81 -10.00 10.88
CA GLY A 361 -0.28 -8.95 10.02
C GLY A 361 0.74 -8.07 10.75
N TYR A 362 0.46 -7.74 12.00
CA TYR A 362 1.34 -6.92 12.84
C TYR A 362 2.69 -7.58 13.10
N ILE A 363 2.74 -8.83 13.57
CA ILE A 363 4.01 -9.54 13.81
C ILE A 363 4.81 -9.64 12.50
N ASN A 364 4.14 -9.95 11.39
CA ASN A 364 4.81 -10.05 10.10
C ASN A 364 5.43 -8.73 9.65
N ALA A 365 4.75 -7.60 9.87
CA ALA A 365 5.28 -6.27 9.59
C ALA A 365 6.44 -5.93 10.53
N LEU A 366 6.26 -6.15 11.84
CA LEU A 366 7.26 -5.89 12.87
C LEU A 366 8.59 -6.62 12.59
N VAL A 367 8.55 -7.89 12.20
CA VAL A 367 9.75 -8.65 11.83
C VAL A 367 10.38 -8.09 10.56
N SER A 368 9.58 -7.72 9.56
CA SER A 368 10.10 -7.12 8.32
C SER A 368 10.75 -5.75 8.58
N ASP A 369 10.14 -4.90 9.40
CA ASP A 369 10.68 -3.59 9.73
C ASP A 369 12.04 -3.72 10.43
N ASN A 370 12.20 -4.68 11.34
CA ASN A 370 13.49 -4.93 12.01
C ASN A 370 14.55 -5.52 11.06
N ILE A 371 14.16 -6.32 10.07
CA ILE A 371 15.07 -6.76 9.00
C ILE A 371 15.57 -5.55 8.21
N ASP A 372 14.65 -4.67 7.80
CA ASP A 372 14.98 -3.47 7.04
C ASP A 372 15.86 -2.51 7.85
N PHE A 373 15.59 -2.35 9.16
CA PHE A 373 16.44 -1.55 10.05
C PHE A 373 17.85 -2.13 10.17
N ASN A 374 17.98 -3.44 10.35
CA ASN A 374 19.28 -4.11 10.44
C ASN A 374 20.12 -3.93 9.16
N TYR A 375 19.49 -4.06 7.98
CA TYR A 375 20.16 -3.79 6.70
C TYR A 375 20.56 -2.33 6.49
N ALA A 376 19.88 -1.40 7.15
CA ALA A 376 20.16 0.03 7.07
C ALA A 376 21.30 0.49 8.01
N GLU A 377 21.80 -0.38 8.89
CA GLU A 377 22.93 -0.08 9.76
C GLU A 377 24.27 -0.05 8.98
N ASP A 378 25.25 0.68 9.52
CA ASP A 378 26.60 0.74 8.94
C ASP A 378 27.29 -0.64 8.90
N VAL A 379 26.98 -1.48 9.89
CA VAL A 379 27.48 -2.85 10.02
C VAL A 379 26.30 -3.77 10.26
N VAL A 380 26.07 -4.69 9.31
CA VAL A 380 25.01 -5.69 9.41
C VAL A 380 25.30 -6.67 10.55
N ASP A 381 24.39 -6.76 11.51
CA ASP A 381 24.40 -7.78 12.57
C ASP A 381 23.77 -9.07 12.03
N TYR A 382 24.63 -10.00 11.59
CA TYR A 382 24.21 -11.25 10.94
C TYR A 382 23.52 -12.21 11.92
N GLU A 383 23.85 -12.18 13.21
CA GLU A 383 23.20 -12.98 14.24
C GLU A 383 21.75 -12.55 14.44
N ALA A 384 21.49 -11.24 14.61
CA ALA A 384 20.14 -10.69 14.68
C ALA A 384 19.36 -10.95 13.39
N LEU A 385 20.00 -10.73 12.24
CA LEU A 385 19.38 -10.92 10.92
C LEU A 385 18.99 -12.37 10.68
N ASN A 386 19.84 -13.33 11.06
CA ASN A 386 19.53 -14.76 10.97
C ASN A 386 18.31 -15.11 11.85
N LEU A 387 18.29 -14.65 13.11
CA LEU A 387 17.16 -14.84 14.02
C LEU A 387 15.86 -14.27 13.44
N LEU A 388 15.91 -13.06 12.87
CA LEU A 388 14.76 -12.41 12.25
C LEU A 388 14.23 -13.20 11.04
N HIS A 389 15.11 -13.70 10.18
CA HIS A 389 14.70 -14.55 9.06
C HIS A 389 14.16 -15.91 9.53
N MET A 390 14.74 -16.52 10.58
CA MET A 390 14.18 -17.71 11.22
C MET A 390 12.77 -17.45 11.75
N LEU A 391 12.55 -16.32 12.42
CA LEU A 391 11.22 -15.90 12.86
C LEU A 391 10.27 -15.60 11.68
N LYS A 392 10.79 -15.11 10.56
CA LYS A 392 10.02 -14.90 9.33
C LYS A 392 9.51 -16.23 8.75
N THR A 393 10.27 -17.32 8.86
CA THR A 393 9.78 -18.66 8.48
C THR A 393 8.63 -19.15 9.35
N ILE A 394 8.54 -18.70 10.60
CA ILE A 394 7.44 -19.03 11.53
C ILE A 394 6.19 -18.17 11.22
N THR A 395 6.40 -16.88 10.97
CA THR A 395 5.31 -15.90 10.81
C THR A 395 4.73 -15.87 9.39
N SER A 396 5.54 -16.26 8.40
CA SER A 396 5.20 -16.37 6.98
C SER A 396 5.83 -17.62 6.33
N PRO A 397 5.39 -18.85 6.67
CA PRO A 397 6.02 -20.10 6.22
C PRO A 397 5.94 -20.38 4.70
N LYS A 398 5.23 -19.54 3.94
CA LYS A 398 5.19 -19.62 2.47
C LYS A 398 6.16 -18.65 1.79
N ASP A 399 6.86 -17.83 2.58
CA ASP A 399 7.88 -16.94 2.07
C ASP A 399 9.20 -17.70 1.93
N TYR A 400 9.47 -18.18 0.71
CA TYR A 400 10.68 -18.94 0.42
C TYR A 400 11.96 -18.13 0.64
N ASN A 401 11.91 -16.80 0.46
CA ASN A 401 13.08 -15.95 0.63
C ASN A 401 13.57 -16.00 2.08
N ALA A 402 12.67 -15.99 3.07
CA ALA A 402 13.06 -16.10 4.47
C ALA A 402 13.94 -17.34 4.75
N TYR A 403 13.60 -18.50 4.18
CA TYR A 403 14.42 -19.70 4.31
C TYR A 403 15.76 -19.58 3.58
N LEU A 404 15.75 -19.04 2.36
CA LEU A 404 16.96 -18.84 1.57
C LEU A 404 17.95 -17.91 2.29
N GLU A 405 17.46 -16.85 2.94
CA GLU A 405 18.26 -15.96 3.76
C GLU A 405 18.85 -16.67 4.98
N VAL A 406 18.06 -17.48 5.72
CA VAL A 406 18.60 -18.30 6.82
C VAL A 406 19.69 -19.25 6.34
N ILE A 407 19.50 -19.93 5.21
CA ILE A 407 20.49 -20.84 4.62
C ILE A 407 21.77 -20.09 4.26
N SER A 408 21.63 -18.92 3.62
CA SER A 408 22.77 -18.10 3.20
C SER A 408 23.55 -17.57 4.41
N ILE A 409 22.86 -16.95 5.38
CA ILE A 409 23.48 -16.34 6.56
C ILE A 409 24.10 -17.43 7.46
N SER A 410 23.40 -18.54 7.71
CA SER A 410 23.96 -19.66 8.47
C SER A 410 25.19 -20.26 7.80
N SER A 411 25.19 -20.40 6.47
CA SER A 411 26.37 -20.85 5.71
C SER A 411 27.54 -19.86 5.80
N LYS A 412 27.24 -18.55 5.81
CA LYS A 412 28.23 -17.47 5.99
C LYS A 412 28.90 -17.57 7.37
N MET A 413 28.13 -17.92 8.40
CA MET A 413 28.60 -18.12 9.78
C MET A 413 29.19 -19.52 10.03
N GLU A 414 29.33 -20.34 8.98
CA GLU A 414 29.79 -21.74 9.04
C GLU A 414 28.91 -22.68 9.90
N ASP A 415 27.67 -22.27 10.22
CA ASP A 415 26.66 -23.12 10.84
C ASP A 415 25.91 -23.93 9.78
N TYR A 416 26.62 -24.90 9.20
CA TYR A 416 26.04 -25.78 8.19
C TYR A 416 24.95 -26.70 8.73
N GLY A 417 24.90 -26.92 10.05
CA GLY A 417 23.84 -27.69 10.70
C GLY A 417 22.49 -26.98 10.58
N THR A 418 22.46 -25.70 10.94
CA THR A 418 21.27 -24.87 10.79
C THR A 418 20.91 -24.66 9.32
N ALA A 419 21.91 -24.41 8.45
CA ALA A 419 21.67 -24.30 7.01
C ALA A 419 21.03 -25.56 6.41
N LEU A 420 21.50 -26.75 6.81
CA LEU A 420 20.93 -28.03 6.35
C LEU A 420 19.51 -28.25 6.86
N PHE A 421 19.23 -27.91 8.11
CA PHE A 421 17.89 -27.98 8.67
C PHE A 421 16.91 -27.09 7.89
N TYR A 422 17.26 -25.82 7.66
CA TYR A 422 16.40 -24.89 6.93
C TYR A 422 16.29 -25.20 5.44
N LEU A 423 17.29 -25.85 4.83
CA LEU A 423 17.16 -26.43 3.49
C LEU A 423 16.07 -27.49 3.45
N GLU A 424 16.05 -28.43 4.41
CA GLU A 424 15.01 -29.46 4.44
C GLU A 424 13.63 -28.84 4.68
N GLU A 425 13.51 -27.88 5.61
CA GLU A 425 12.25 -27.17 5.86
C GLU A 425 11.76 -26.41 4.62
N LEU A 426 12.64 -25.70 3.91
CA LEU A 426 12.32 -25.05 2.64
C LEU A 426 11.78 -26.06 1.62
N LEU A 427 12.44 -27.20 1.45
CA LEU A 427 12.00 -28.22 0.50
C LEU A 427 10.65 -28.84 0.89
N LYS A 428 10.36 -29.00 2.19
CA LYS A 428 9.05 -29.42 2.69
C LYS A 428 7.93 -28.42 2.37
N THR A 429 8.25 -27.13 2.17
CA THR A 429 7.27 -26.12 1.72
C THR A 429 6.89 -26.22 0.24
N GLY A 430 7.56 -27.08 -0.53
CA GLY A 430 7.32 -27.27 -1.97
C GLY A 430 8.16 -26.35 -2.87
N TYR A 431 9.24 -25.77 -2.37
CA TYR A 431 10.19 -25.01 -3.18
C TYR A 431 10.85 -25.91 -4.24
N THR A 432 10.92 -25.44 -5.49
CA THR A 432 11.39 -26.24 -6.64
C THR A 432 12.52 -25.61 -7.46
N ASP A 433 12.91 -24.37 -7.18
CA ASP A 433 13.95 -23.67 -7.95
C ASP A 433 15.35 -24.13 -7.55
N LYS A 434 15.76 -25.26 -8.10
CA LYS A 434 17.10 -25.80 -7.96
C LYS A 434 18.19 -24.81 -8.40
N SER A 435 17.93 -24.00 -9.42
CA SER A 435 18.93 -23.06 -9.93
C SER A 435 19.24 -21.99 -8.89
N GLY A 436 18.19 -21.43 -8.27
CA GLY A 436 18.28 -20.51 -7.14
C GLY A 436 19.11 -21.07 -5.98
N LEU A 437 18.85 -22.31 -5.57
CA LEU A 437 19.61 -22.98 -4.49
C LEU A 437 21.11 -23.10 -4.80
N TYR A 438 21.48 -23.52 -6.02
CA TYR A 438 22.89 -23.66 -6.37
C TYR A 438 23.58 -22.32 -6.64
N SER A 439 22.84 -21.23 -6.87
CA SER A 439 23.39 -19.87 -7.01
C SER A 439 23.34 -19.04 -5.73
N LEU A 440 22.79 -19.58 -4.64
CA LEU A 440 22.58 -18.84 -3.40
C LEU A 440 23.91 -18.32 -2.83
N GLU A 441 23.93 -17.05 -2.43
CA GLU A 441 25.13 -16.39 -1.92
C GLU A 441 25.64 -17.07 -0.63
N HIS A 442 26.95 -17.01 -0.39
CA HIS A 442 27.64 -17.59 0.78
C HIS A 442 27.52 -19.11 0.96
N THR A 443 26.90 -19.85 0.03
CA THR A 443 26.70 -21.31 0.14
C THR A 443 27.74 -22.16 -0.60
N ALA A 444 28.86 -21.59 -1.04
CA ALA A 444 29.79 -22.28 -1.94
C ALA A 444 30.35 -23.60 -1.36
N LEU A 445 30.68 -23.61 -0.05
CA LEU A 445 31.12 -24.80 0.67
C LEU A 445 29.94 -25.69 1.08
N PHE A 446 28.82 -25.09 1.49
CA PHE A 446 27.62 -25.82 1.87
C PHE A 446 27.08 -26.70 0.74
N ARG A 447 27.01 -26.18 -0.50
CA ARG A 447 26.44 -26.91 -1.66
C ARG A 447 27.30 -28.07 -2.18
N ILE A 448 28.56 -28.18 -1.76
CA ILE A 448 29.43 -29.32 -2.11
C ILE A 448 29.41 -30.42 -1.04
N MET A 449 28.74 -30.18 0.10
CA MET A 449 28.58 -31.20 1.13
C MET A 449 27.71 -32.36 0.63
N PRO A 450 28.06 -33.62 0.97
CA PRO A 450 27.22 -34.78 0.65
C PRO A 450 25.78 -34.62 1.15
N GLU A 451 25.60 -34.14 2.38
CA GLU A 451 24.31 -33.99 3.05
C GLU A 451 23.38 -33.00 2.31
N PHE A 452 23.94 -31.91 1.76
CA PHE A 452 23.21 -30.98 0.92
C PHE A 452 22.69 -31.67 -0.34
N ASN A 453 23.56 -32.42 -1.02
CA ASN A 453 23.23 -33.07 -2.29
C ASN A 453 22.27 -34.25 -2.08
N GLU A 454 22.36 -34.96 -0.95
CA GLU A 454 21.37 -35.94 -0.51
C GLU A 454 19.98 -35.32 -0.36
N MET A 455 19.88 -34.14 0.28
CA MET A 455 18.60 -33.43 0.40
C MET A 455 18.04 -32.99 -0.95
N VAL A 456 18.88 -32.43 -1.83
CA VAL A 456 18.47 -32.05 -3.18
C VAL A 456 18.00 -33.28 -3.97
N GLU A 457 18.70 -34.41 -3.90
CA GLU A 457 18.32 -35.65 -4.58
C GLU A 457 17.01 -36.22 -4.03
N LYS A 458 16.84 -36.21 -2.70
CA LYS A 458 15.64 -36.68 -2.01
C LYS A 458 14.39 -35.95 -2.49
N TYR A 459 14.42 -34.61 -2.53
CA TYR A 459 13.24 -33.77 -2.77
C TYR A 459 13.07 -33.29 -4.22
N LEU A 460 14.16 -32.95 -4.93
CA LEU A 460 14.10 -32.32 -6.25
C LEU A 460 14.49 -33.24 -7.41
N LYS A 461 15.21 -34.34 -7.11
CA LYS A 461 15.82 -35.27 -8.07
C LYS A 461 16.93 -34.62 -8.92
N GLY A 462 18.05 -35.32 -9.05
CA GLY A 462 19.21 -34.88 -9.81
C GLY A 462 20.08 -33.87 -9.06
N ALA A 463 20.72 -34.26 -7.97
CA ALA A 463 21.78 -33.46 -7.34
C ALA A 463 22.92 -33.15 -8.33
N ARG A 464 23.62 -32.02 -8.11
CA ARG A 464 24.73 -31.59 -8.98
C ARG A 464 26.01 -32.40 -8.73
N TYR A 465 26.19 -32.89 -7.52
CA TYR A 465 27.34 -33.71 -7.12
C TYR A 465 26.86 -35.09 -6.70
N ASP A 466 27.66 -36.12 -6.98
CA ASP A 466 27.32 -37.51 -6.67
C ASP A 466 27.15 -37.70 -5.16
N VAL A 467 26.06 -38.36 -4.77
CA VAL A 467 25.85 -38.81 -3.40
C VAL A 467 26.74 -40.04 -3.18
N ILE A 468 27.80 -39.88 -2.38
CA ILE A 468 28.66 -41.01 -2.00
C ILE A 468 27.90 -41.80 -0.93
N GLU A 469 27.28 -42.93 -1.31
CA GLU A 469 26.70 -43.87 -0.35
C GLU A 469 27.80 -44.32 0.64
N ARG A 470 27.57 -44.10 1.94
CA ARG A 470 28.44 -44.57 3.01
C ARG A 470 28.07 -45.96 3.48
#